data_AF-A0A947JZF3-F1
#
_entry.id   AF-A0A947JZF3-F1
#
_cell.length_a   1.000
_cell.length_b   1.000
_cell.length_c   1.000
_cell.angle_alpha   90.00
_cell.angle_beta   90.00
_cell.angle_gamma   90.00
#
_symmetry.space_group_name_H-M   'P 1'
#
loop_
_entity.id
_entity.type
_entity.pdbx_description
1 polymer ?
#
loop_
_entity_poly.entity_id
_entity_poly.type
_entity_poly.pdbx_seq_one_letter_code
_entity_poly.pdbx_strand_id
1 'polypeptide(L)'
;MNDTTTDREHAVPTQTGIAGLDHILRGGFPAYRLYLVEGTPGTGKTTLALNFLLEGRKNGETALYITLSETADELHSVARSHGWSLDGIDLFELVAENEFSLENEQSLLHPSEVELGETVAGIIEQVEKTNPTRVVLDSLSELRLLSQGALRYRRQILALKHFFAKRDCTVLMLDDRTAEPGDLQLHSIAHGVVSLEQSASDFGSERRRMRVVKMRGLKYSGGFHDFTIERGGLVVYPRLVASEHHREFDPAPVTTGLAGLDRLLGDGLVPGTSTLLTGPAGVGKTTTAVRCLVAALERGDRVAYYLFDERLATLLQRSAALGMDLQPYLDNGQLTLRQIDPAELSPGEFAGAVQAAVETDGARMIVIDSLNAYMHGMPSDNFLVLQMHELLSYLSQQGIISLMILGQHGVMGDLRVDIDVSYLADAVVLMRFFEVEGMVRKSIAVIKTRTSDHERIIREFDIGASGVTIGEPLTGFAGLLSGQPNYVPGND
;
A
#
# COMPACT_ATOMS: atom_id res chain seq x y z
N MET A 1 39.70 29.39 5.16
CA MET A 1 38.25 29.24 4.96
C MET A 1 38.07 28.28 3.81
N ASN A 2 37.83 27.01 4.10
CA ASN A 2 37.48 26.04 3.06
C ASN A 2 35.99 26.16 2.76
N ASP A 3 35.65 25.90 1.50
CA ASP A 3 34.29 26.02 0.97
C ASP A 3 33.41 24.85 1.42
N THR A 4 32.96 24.85 2.67
CA THR A 4 32.05 23.82 3.22
C THR A 4 30.66 23.85 2.57
N THR A 5 30.40 24.80 1.68
CA THR A 5 29.13 24.96 0.98
C THR A 5 28.97 23.95 -0.17
N THR A 6 30.06 23.59 -0.85
CA THR A 6 30.03 22.65 -1.99
C THR A 6 29.92 21.19 -1.55
N ASP A 7 30.55 20.77 -0.45
CA ASP A 7 30.36 19.40 0.10
C ASP A 7 28.91 19.11 0.53
N ARG A 8 28.16 20.13 0.98
CA ARG A 8 26.77 19.99 1.41
C ARG A 8 25.76 19.84 0.26
N GLU A 9 26.11 20.14 -0.99
CA GLU A 9 25.25 19.85 -2.15
C GLU A 9 25.31 18.39 -2.60
N HIS A 10 26.35 17.66 -2.20
CA HIS A 10 26.56 16.23 -2.51
C HIS A 10 26.44 15.29 -1.30
N ALA A 11 25.97 15.80 -0.16
CA ALA A 11 25.80 15.01 1.05
C ALA A 11 24.81 13.85 0.85
N VAL A 12 25.22 12.65 1.29
CA VAL A 12 24.39 11.43 1.23
C VAL A 12 23.09 11.65 2.01
N PRO A 13 21.90 11.25 1.49
CA PRO A 13 20.65 11.36 2.22
C PRO A 13 20.69 10.63 3.58
N THR A 14 20.17 11.27 4.62
CA THR A 14 19.96 10.71 5.95
C THR A 14 18.75 9.76 5.90
N GLN A 15 19.02 8.45 5.92
CA GLN A 15 17.99 7.40 5.94
C GLN A 15 17.07 7.52 7.15
N THR A 16 15.78 7.26 6.95
CA THR A 16 14.73 7.36 7.98
C THR A 16 14.57 6.11 8.82
N GLY A 17 15.13 4.97 8.37
CA GLY A 17 14.87 3.66 9.00
C GLY A 17 13.49 3.11 8.67
N ILE A 18 12.82 3.68 7.66
CA ILE A 18 11.49 3.30 7.17
C ILE A 18 11.62 3.10 5.66
N ALA A 19 11.81 1.86 5.23
CA ALA A 19 12.20 1.54 3.86
C ALA A 19 11.27 2.14 2.78
N GLY A 20 9.96 2.15 3.01
CA GLY A 20 9.01 2.78 2.08
C GLY A 20 9.13 4.31 2.01
N LEU A 21 9.40 4.99 3.13
CA LEU A 21 9.65 6.43 3.16
C LEU A 21 10.99 6.76 2.50
N ASP A 22 12.03 5.97 2.76
CA ASP A 22 13.33 6.11 2.10
C ASP A 22 13.22 5.87 0.58
N HIS A 23 12.37 4.95 0.12
CA HIS A 23 12.04 4.78 -1.30
C HIS A 23 11.36 6.03 -1.87
N ILE A 24 10.31 6.54 -1.22
CA ILE A 24 9.59 7.76 -1.63
C ILE A 24 10.54 8.97 -1.72
N LEU A 25 11.52 9.04 -0.82
CA LEU A 25 12.55 10.08 -0.74
C LEU A 25 13.86 9.75 -1.48
N ARG A 26 13.92 8.65 -2.24
CA ARG A 26 15.10 8.22 -3.01
C ARG A 26 16.40 8.11 -2.20
N GLY A 27 16.31 7.62 -0.97
CA GLY A 27 17.42 7.36 -0.05
C GLY A 27 17.25 7.97 1.34
N GLY A 28 16.28 8.88 1.54
CA GLY A 28 15.99 9.50 2.84
C GLY A 28 15.94 11.03 2.78
N PHE A 29 15.98 11.68 3.94
CA PHE A 29 16.01 13.15 4.00
C PHE A 29 17.36 13.69 3.51
N PRO A 30 17.43 14.66 2.58
CA PRO A 30 18.70 15.32 2.24
C PRO A 30 19.38 15.89 3.50
N ALA A 31 20.65 15.56 3.71
CA ALA A 31 21.30 15.80 4.98
C ALA A 31 21.45 17.30 5.34
N TYR A 32 21.69 17.56 6.62
CA TYR A 32 22.07 18.86 7.17
C TYR A 32 21.01 19.96 6.98
N ARG A 33 19.74 19.53 7.05
CA ARG A 33 18.56 20.35 6.78
C ARG A 33 17.45 20.08 7.78
N LEU A 34 16.59 21.09 7.92
CA LEU A 34 15.39 21.08 8.76
C LEU A 34 14.14 20.70 7.96
N TYR A 35 13.41 19.71 8.46
CA TYR A 35 12.19 19.12 7.91
C TYR A 35 11.03 19.23 8.90
N LEU A 36 9.81 19.27 8.37
CA LEU A 36 8.58 19.25 9.16
C LEU A 36 7.88 17.90 8.96
N VAL A 37 7.41 17.29 10.04
CA VAL A 37 6.51 16.14 10.03
C VAL A 37 5.21 16.59 10.71
N GLU A 38 4.19 16.85 9.91
CA GLU A 38 2.90 17.39 10.36
C GLU A 38 1.81 16.31 10.38
N GLY A 39 0.86 16.38 11.30
CA GLY A 39 -0.28 15.46 11.34
C GLY A 39 -1.12 15.61 12.61
N THR A 40 -2.40 15.22 12.60
CA THR A 40 -3.24 15.22 13.81
C THR A 40 -2.65 14.30 14.91
N PRO A 41 -3.07 14.42 16.18
CA PRO A 41 -2.78 13.41 17.19
C PRO A 41 -3.15 12.00 16.71
N GLY A 42 -2.39 10.97 17.12
CA GLY A 42 -2.61 9.57 16.71
C GLY A 42 -2.05 9.15 15.34
N THR A 43 -1.56 10.09 14.52
CA THR A 43 -1.08 9.78 13.15
C THR A 43 0.29 9.07 13.07
N GLY A 44 1.03 8.89 14.17
CA GLY A 44 2.33 8.21 14.18
C GLY A 44 3.57 9.12 14.03
N LYS A 45 3.45 10.43 14.29
CA LYS A 45 4.57 11.40 14.25
C LYS A 45 5.76 10.95 15.13
N THR A 46 5.50 10.70 16.41
CA THR A 46 6.48 10.25 17.42
C THR A 46 7.16 8.96 16.97
N THR A 47 6.40 7.98 16.48
CA THR A 47 6.94 6.70 15.97
C THR A 47 7.89 6.91 14.78
N LEU A 48 7.53 7.76 13.80
CA LEU A 48 8.40 8.12 12.67
C LEU A 48 9.70 8.79 13.16
N ALA A 49 9.57 9.70 14.12
CA ALA A 49 10.69 10.43 14.69
C ALA A 49 11.67 9.52 15.45
N LEU A 50 11.15 8.56 16.22
CA LEU A 50 11.95 7.55 16.91
C LEU A 50 12.64 6.60 15.92
N ASN A 51 11.95 6.13 14.86
CA ASN A 51 12.60 5.37 13.76
C ASN A 51 13.80 6.14 13.18
N PHE A 52 13.65 7.45 12.93
CA PHE A 52 14.71 8.30 12.38
C PHE A 52 15.92 8.45 13.33
N LEU A 53 15.71 8.57 14.64
CA LEU A 53 16.84 8.61 15.59
C LEU A 53 17.49 7.22 15.78
N LEU A 54 16.70 6.15 15.83
CA LEU A 54 17.18 4.77 15.96
C LEU A 54 18.03 4.34 14.77
N GLU A 55 17.67 4.73 13.55
CA GLU A 55 18.50 4.49 12.37
C GLU A 55 19.81 5.32 12.43
N GLY A 56 19.80 6.50 13.04
CA GLY A 56 21.02 7.27 13.30
C GLY A 56 21.97 6.52 14.25
N ARG A 57 21.45 6.12 15.41
CA ARG A 57 22.18 5.31 16.40
C ARG A 57 22.76 4.05 15.77
N LYS A 58 22.00 3.35 14.92
CA LYS A 58 22.43 2.14 14.19
C LYS A 58 23.61 2.41 13.23
N ASN A 59 23.67 3.60 12.64
CA ASN A 59 24.77 4.06 11.79
C ASN A 59 25.91 4.75 12.57
N GLY A 60 25.86 4.74 13.91
CA GLY A 60 26.87 5.35 14.77
C GLY A 60 26.77 6.89 14.90
N GLU A 61 25.65 7.47 14.48
CA GLU A 61 25.38 8.90 14.56
C GLU A 61 24.87 9.32 15.94
N THR A 62 25.21 10.53 16.37
CA THR A 62 24.69 11.12 17.62
C THR A 62 23.27 11.63 17.42
N ALA A 63 22.36 11.21 18.32
CA ALA A 63 20.92 11.42 18.20
C ALA A 63 20.35 12.09 19.46
N LEU A 64 19.61 13.18 19.29
CA LEU A 64 18.99 13.96 20.36
C LEU A 64 17.47 14.10 20.12
N TYR A 65 16.66 13.70 21.10
CA TYR A 65 15.23 14.00 21.16
C TYR A 65 15.00 15.14 22.15
N ILE A 66 14.39 16.22 21.70
CA ILE A 66 13.95 17.33 22.56
C ILE A 66 12.44 17.31 22.61
N THR A 67 11.89 17.09 23.79
CA THR A 67 10.45 17.03 24.05
C THR A 67 9.98 18.22 24.89
N LEU A 68 8.83 18.79 24.56
CA LEU A 68 8.12 19.85 25.29
C LEU A 68 6.76 19.37 25.85
N SER A 69 6.25 18.22 25.38
CA SER A 69 4.88 17.75 25.65
C SER A 69 4.77 16.31 26.14
N GLU A 70 5.73 15.44 25.79
CA GLU A 70 5.80 14.05 26.27
C GLU A 70 6.95 13.89 27.27
N THR A 71 6.78 13.09 28.32
CA THR A 71 7.86 12.82 29.29
C THR A 71 8.85 11.77 28.78
N ALA A 72 10.06 11.74 29.34
CA ALA A 72 11.05 10.71 29.00
C ALA A 72 10.53 9.27 29.25
N ASP A 73 9.74 9.05 30.32
CA ASP A 73 9.15 7.75 30.64
C ASP A 73 8.06 7.32 29.63
N GLU A 74 7.30 8.26 29.08
CA GLU A 74 6.33 8.00 28.01
C GLU A 74 7.02 7.61 26.71
N LEU A 75 8.09 8.32 26.31
CA LEU A 75 8.92 7.95 25.16
C LEU A 75 9.53 6.55 25.32
N HIS A 76 10.01 6.20 26.52
CA HIS A 76 10.47 4.84 26.84
C HIS A 76 9.33 3.80 26.83
N SER A 77 8.08 4.20 27.11
CA SER A 77 6.91 3.33 26.98
C SER A 77 6.57 3.05 25.51
N VAL A 78 6.55 4.08 24.67
CA VAL A 78 6.36 3.98 23.21
C VAL A 78 7.46 3.11 22.59
N ALA A 79 8.72 3.33 22.95
CA ALA A 79 9.83 2.51 22.45
C ALA A 79 9.66 1.02 22.80
N ARG A 80 9.27 0.71 24.04
CA ARG A 80 9.05 -0.67 24.49
C ARG A 80 7.90 -1.37 23.78
N SER A 81 6.83 -0.66 23.42
CA SER A 81 5.69 -1.25 22.69
C SER A 81 6.12 -1.76 21.30
N HIS A 82 6.96 -0.99 20.59
CA HIS A 82 7.58 -1.39 19.32
C HIS A 82 8.76 -2.36 19.49
N GLY A 83 9.25 -2.60 20.71
CA GLY A 83 10.37 -3.50 21.01
C GLY A 83 11.75 -2.86 20.87
N TRP A 84 11.83 -1.53 20.89
CA TRP A 84 13.08 -0.76 20.80
C TRP A 84 13.68 -0.44 22.18
N SER A 85 14.96 -0.07 22.18
CA SER A 85 15.63 0.62 23.29
C SER A 85 16.09 2.00 22.83
N LEU A 86 15.91 3.01 23.68
CA LEU A 86 16.39 4.38 23.43
C LEU A 86 17.80 4.64 24.00
N ASP A 87 18.49 3.61 24.50
CA ASP A 87 19.82 3.77 25.12
C ASP A 87 20.80 4.43 24.13
N GLY A 88 21.52 5.48 24.53
CA GLY A 88 22.42 6.19 23.61
C GLY A 88 21.70 7.04 22.55
N ILE A 89 20.41 7.32 22.74
CA ILE A 89 19.76 8.53 22.24
C ILE A 89 19.67 9.48 23.44
N ASP A 90 20.17 10.70 23.30
CA ASP A 90 20.00 11.72 24.34
C ASP A 90 18.54 12.19 24.34
N LEU A 91 17.85 12.07 25.48
CA LEU A 91 16.49 12.57 25.68
C LEU A 91 16.56 13.82 26.56
N PHE A 92 15.91 14.90 26.14
CA PHE A 92 15.85 16.14 26.89
C PHE A 92 14.42 16.67 26.97
N GLU A 93 13.89 16.68 28.19
CA GLU A 93 12.57 17.21 28.52
C GLU A 93 12.70 18.70 28.87
N LEU A 94 12.25 19.56 27.96
CA LEU A 94 12.07 20.98 28.19
C LEU A 94 10.78 21.18 28.98
N VAL A 95 10.90 21.12 30.30
CA VAL A 95 9.87 21.65 31.18
C VAL A 95 9.75 23.14 30.90
N ALA A 96 8.59 23.58 30.45
CA ALA A 96 8.24 25.00 30.50
C ALA A 96 8.15 25.38 31.98
N GLU A 97 9.21 25.98 32.53
CA GLU A 97 9.16 26.52 33.87
C GLU A 97 7.99 27.51 33.95
N ASN A 98 7.19 27.40 35.02
CA ASN A 98 6.16 28.34 35.49
C ASN A 98 4.66 27.98 35.33
N GLU A 99 4.23 26.80 35.78
CA GLU A 99 2.89 26.68 36.41
C GLU A 99 2.90 26.95 37.94
N PHE A 100 4.07 27.01 38.59
CA PHE A 100 4.17 27.06 40.07
C PHE A 100 5.13 28.10 40.68
N SER A 101 5.69 29.04 39.91
CA SER A 101 6.47 30.15 40.49
C SER A 101 5.59 31.40 40.67
N LEU A 102 5.45 31.85 41.92
CA LEU A 102 4.70 33.07 42.28
C LEU A 102 5.54 34.35 42.16
N GLU A 103 6.73 34.28 41.52
CA GLU A 103 7.73 35.35 41.55
C GLU A 103 7.81 36.16 40.24
N ASN A 104 7.16 35.72 39.16
CA ASN A 104 7.25 36.35 37.84
C ASN A 104 6.44 37.65 37.65
N GLU A 105 5.70 38.13 38.65
CA GLU A 105 4.91 39.38 38.55
C GLU A 105 5.76 40.68 38.48
N GLN A 106 7.10 40.61 38.54
CA GLN A 106 7.99 41.78 38.62
C GLN A 106 8.70 42.19 37.31
N SER A 107 8.41 41.52 36.18
CA SER A 107 8.99 41.87 34.87
C SER A 107 8.15 42.90 34.11
N LEU A 108 8.82 43.86 33.44
CA LEU A 108 8.18 44.80 32.49
C LEU A 108 7.92 44.17 31.11
N LEU A 109 8.33 42.92 30.90
CA LEU A 109 8.04 42.14 29.69
C LEU A 109 6.79 41.28 29.94
N HIS A 110 5.99 41.03 28.90
CA HIS A 110 4.95 40.01 28.99
C HIS A 110 5.60 38.63 29.24
N PRO A 111 5.11 37.83 30.21
CA PRO A 111 5.72 36.54 30.56
C PRO A 111 5.97 35.62 29.35
N SER A 112 5.01 35.56 28.42
CA SER A 112 5.09 34.80 27.17
C SER A 112 6.21 35.23 26.19
N GLU A 113 6.81 36.41 26.35
CA GLU A 113 8.00 36.81 25.57
C GLU A 113 9.30 36.25 26.16
N VAL A 114 9.34 36.08 27.48
CA VAL A 114 10.48 35.53 28.23
C VAL A 114 10.48 34.01 28.08
N GLU A 115 9.38 33.35 28.42
CA GLU A 115 9.19 31.89 28.38
C GLU A 115 9.56 31.27 27.01
N LEU A 116 9.07 31.85 25.91
CA LEU A 116 9.40 31.37 24.56
C LEU A 116 10.88 31.61 24.21
N GLY A 117 11.46 32.73 24.66
CA GLY A 117 12.87 33.05 24.43
C GLY A 117 13.80 32.09 25.16
N GLU A 118 13.49 31.80 26.42
CA GLU A 118 14.21 30.85 27.27
C GLU A 118 14.07 29.41 26.75
N THR A 119 12.89 28.99 26.34
CA THR A 119 12.67 27.66 25.72
C THR A 119 13.54 27.49 24.47
N VAL A 120 13.59 28.49 23.58
CA VAL A 120 14.43 28.47 22.38
C VAL A 120 15.93 28.51 22.72
N ALA A 121 16.33 29.22 23.78
CA ALA A 121 17.70 29.21 24.27
C ALA A 121 18.10 27.84 24.85
N GLY A 122 17.22 27.17 25.59
CA GLY A 122 17.44 25.81 26.10
C GLY A 122 17.57 24.76 25.00
N ILE A 123 16.77 24.85 23.93
CA ILE A 123 16.96 24.03 22.71
C ILE A 123 18.36 24.25 22.14
N ILE A 124 18.79 25.50 22.02
CA ILE A 124 20.10 25.88 21.47
C ILE A 124 21.25 25.35 22.33
N GLU A 125 21.19 25.54 23.66
CA GLU A 125 22.20 25.08 24.60
C GLU A 125 22.34 23.55 24.57
N GLN A 126 21.24 22.82 24.62
CA GLN A 126 21.28 21.35 24.61
C GLN A 126 21.81 20.79 23.29
N VAL A 127 21.49 21.42 22.14
CA VAL A 127 22.09 21.06 20.84
C VAL A 127 23.59 21.39 20.81
N GLU A 128 24.03 22.51 21.40
CA GLU A 128 25.46 22.87 21.47
C GLU A 128 26.26 21.93 22.38
N LYS A 129 25.70 21.53 23.51
CA LYS A 129 26.28 20.58 24.46
C LYS A 129 26.40 19.17 23.89
N THR A 130 25.39 18.72 23.16
CA THR A 130 25.31 17.34 22.63
C THR A 130 26.00 17.21 21.26
N ASN A 131 26.06 18.29 20.48
CA ASN A 131 26.51 18.33 19.07
C ASN A 131 25.99 17.13 18.22
N PRO A 132 24.65 16.95 18.13
CA PRO A 132 24.03 15.80 17.48
C PRO A 132 24.09 15.88 15.95
N THR A 133 24.16 14.72 15.30
CA THR A 133 23.97 14.57 13.84
C THR A 133 22.48 14.53 13.48
N ARG A 134 21.63 13.97 14.35
CA ARG A 134 20.17 13.90 14.19
C ARG A 134 19.45 14.52 15.37
N VAL A 135 18.49 15.42 15.10
CA VAL A 135 17.64 16.03 16.13
C VAL A 135 16.17 15.79 15.80
N VAL A 136 15.39 15.41 16.82
CA VAL A 136 13.94 15.58 16.83
C VAL A 136 13.57 16.70 17.80
N LEU A 137 12.67 17.58 17.39
CA LEU A 137 12.01 18.56 18.24
C LEU A 137 10.51 18.30 18.23
N ASP A 138 9.95 17.98 19.39
CA ASP A 138 8.56 17.58 19.57
C ASP A 138 7.92 18.27 20.79
N SER A 139 6.77 18.92 20.72
CA SER A 139 6.05 19.36 19.52
C SER A 139 6.29 20.85 19.28
N LEU A 140 6.23 21.24 18.01
CA LEU A 140 6.16 22.65 17.59
C LEU A 140 4.87 23.36 18.04
N SER A 141 3.91 22.59 18.53
CA SER A 141 2.61 23.01 19.05
C SER A 141 2.78 23.80 20.35
N GLU A 142 3.58 23.30 21.30
CA GLU A 142 3.88 24.01 22.56
C GLU A 142 4.60 25.34 22.32
N LEU A 143 5.58 25.36 21.40
CA LEU A 143 6.23 26.60 20.96
C LEU A 143 5.26 27.61 20.33
N ARG A 144 4.12 27.15 19.79
CA ARG A 144 3.08 28.01 19.21
C ARG A 144 2.14 28.56 20.29
N LEU A 145 1.81 27.76 21.28
CA LEU A 145 1.03 28.17 22.45
C LEU A 145 1.77 29.26 23.25
N LEU A 146 3.05 29.02 23.57
CA LEU A 146 3.91 29.97 24.26
C LEU A 146 4.05 31.31 23.51
N SER A 147 4.03 31.30 22.16
CA SER A 147 4.34 32.51 21.41
C SER A 147 3.25 33.57 21.36
N GLN A 148 2.01 33.23 21.72
CA GLN A 148 0.83 34.10 21.67
C GLN A 148 0.74 34.98 20.40
N GLY A 149 1.02 34.39 19.23
CA GLY A 149 0.88 35.07 17.93
C GLY A 149 1.83 34.60 16.83
N ALA A 150 1.29 34.41 15.62
CA ALA A 150 1.98 33.78 14.49
C ALA A 150 3.30 34.47 14.04
N LEU A 151 3.40 35.80 14.11
CA LEU A 151 4.65 36.50 13.75
C LEU A 151 5.78 36.23 14.74
N ARG A 152 5.47 36.06 16.03
CA ARG A 152 6.45 35.74 17.08
C ARG A 152 6.96 34.31 16.89
N TYR A 153 6.03 33.38 16.72
CA TYR A 153 6.29 31.99 16.35
C TYR A 153 7.22 31.88 15.13
N ARG A 154 6.82 32.50 14.00
CA ARG A 154 7.58 32.53 12.75
C ARG A 154 9.02 33.00 12.95
N ARG A 155 9.23 34.04 13.78
CA ARG A 155 10.57 34.58 14.07
C ARG A 155 11.45 33.56 14.81
N GLN A 156 10.90 32.82 15.78
CA GLN A 156 11.67 31.80 16.50
C GLN A 156 12.00 30.58 15.64
N ILE A 157 11.05 30.09 14.82
CA ILE A 157 11.33 28.99 13.89
C ILE A 157 12.37 29.40 12.84
N LEU A 158 12.40 30.68 12.44
CA LEU A 158 13.48 31.23 11.60
C LEU A 158 14.83 31.31 12.34
N ALA A 159 14.85 31.65 13.63
CA ALA A 159 16.06 31.65 14.45
C ALA A 159 16.64 30.23 14.59
N LEU A 160 15.82 29.25 14.97
CA LEU A 160 16.18 27.82 15.00
C LEU A 160 16.69 27.36 13.63
N LYS A 161 15.99 27.68 12.53
CA LYS A 161 16.47 27.35 11.17
C LYS A 161 17.86 27.95 10.88
N HIS A 162 18.12 29.20 11.24
CA HIS A 162 19.41 29.83 10.99
C HIS A 162 20.53 29.22 11.85
N PHE A 163 20.20 28.83 13.08
CA PHE A 163 21.08 28.12 14.00
C PHE A 163 21.46 26.71 13.50
N PHE A 164 20.50 25.92 13.02
CA PHE A 164 20.75 24.60 12.46
C PHE A 164 21.41 24.64 11.08
N ALA A 165 21.11 25.63 10.23
CA ALA A 165 21.71 25.74 8.89
C ALA A 165 23.25 25.90 8.90
N LYS A 166 23.85 26.26 10.04
CA LYS A 166 25.30 26.35 10.23
C LYS A 166 25.94 25.02 10.66
N ARG A 167 25.16 24.01 11.03
CA ARG A 167 25.61 22.72 11.58
C ARG A 167 25.39 21.57 10.61
N ASP A 168 26.20 20.53 10.76
CA ASP A 168 26.06 19.27 10.02
C ASP A 168 25.04 18.36 10.74
N CYS A 169 23.82 18.87 10.90
CA CYS A 169 22.73 18.25 11.66
C CYS A 169 21.44 18.18 10.83
N THR A 170 20.83 16.99 10.71
CA THR A 170 19.52 16.80 10.10
C THR A 170 18.44 16.86 11.19
N VAL A 171 17.42 17.70 11.00
CA VAL A 171 16.43 18.04 12.04
C VAL A 171 15.02 17.70 11.58
N LEU A 172 14.28 16.92 12.38
CA LEU A 172 12.84 16.77 12.26
C LEU A 172 12.14 17.63 13.31
N MET A 173 11.21 18.46 12.87
CA MET A 173 10.28 19.17 13.73
C MET A 173 8.90 18.51 13.61
N LEU A 174 8.32 18.08 14.73
CA LEU A 174 6.99 17.47 14.75
C LEU A 174 5.94 18.54 15.04
N ASP A 175 4.83 18.52 14.29
CA ASP A 175 3.79 19.54 14.41
C ASP A 175 2.39 18.94 14.32
N ASP A 176 1.45 19.46 15.10
CA ASP A 176 0.05 19.08 14.98
C ASP A 176 -0.74 20.03 14.06
N ARG A 177 -1.64 19.45 13.25
CA ARG A 177 -2.45 20.21 12.28
C ARG A 177 -3.69 20.84 12.94
N THR A 178 -3.61 21.24 14.21
CA THR A 178 -4.72 21.76 15.00
C THR A 178 -4.92 23.27 14.86
N ALA A 179 -3.91 24.00 14.40
CA ALA A 179 -4.00 25.42 14.09
C ALA A 179 -4.87 25.72 12.85
N GLU A 180 -5.44 26.93 12.79
CA GLU A 180 -6.31 27.37 11.70
C GLU A 180 -5.65 27.30 10.30
N PRO A 181 -6.45 27.25 9.21
CA PRO A 181 -5.95 27.10 7.82
C PRO A 181 -4.97 28.17 7.30
N GLY A 182 -4.63 29.19 8.10
CA GLY A 182 -3.66 30.23 7.78
C GLY A 182 -2.19 29.86 8.00
N ASP A 183 -1.88 28.76 8.71
CA ASP A 183 -0.52 28.46 9.18
C ASP A 183 0.40 27.75 8.16
N LEU A 184 0.27 28.12 6.87
CA LEU A 184 1.23 27.83 5.79
C LEU A 184 2.61 28.51 6.01
N GLN A 185 2.90 28.94 7.24
CA GLN A 185 4.10 29.65 7.66
C GLN A 185 5.28 28.73 8.00
N LEU A 186 5.02 27.49 8.41
CA LEU A 186 6.04 26.42 8.58
C LEU A 186 6.40 25.78 7.22
N HIS A 187 5.40 25.68 6.35
CA HIS A 187 5.56 25.79 4.90
C HIS A 187 6.28 27.12 4.57
N SER A 188 6.89 27.28 3.40
CA SER A 188 7.96 28.29 3.16
C SER A 188 9.27 28.14 3.98
N ILE A 189 9.25 27.91 5.30
CA ILE A 189 10.46 27.84 6.16
C ILE A 189 11.20 26.51 5.98
N ALA A 190 10.55 25.37 6.25
CA ALA A 190 11.17 24.05 6.22
C ALA A 190 11.71 23.69 4.82
N HIS A 191 12.74 22.83 4.75
CA HIS A 191 13.31 22.37 3.46
C HIS A 191 12.44 21.30 2.80
N GLY A 192 11.80 20.46 3.60
CA GLY A 192 10.75 19.56 3.19
C GLY A 192 9.64 19.45 4.24
N VAL A 193 8.49 18.92 3.83
CA VAL A 193 7.35 18.63 4.72
C VAL A 193 6.79 17.26 4.34
N VAL A 194 6.67 16.38 5.34
CA VAL A 194 5.92 15.13 5.27
C VAL A 194 4.64 15.32 6.07
N SER A 195 3.49 15.01 5.48
CA SER A 195 2.17 15.15 6.10
C SER A 195 1.60 13.77 6.34
N LEU A 196 1.25 13.47 7.60
CA LEU A 196 0.59 12.25 8.04
C LEU A 196 -0.90 12.54 8.26
N GLU A 197 -1.76 11.72 7.68
CA GLU A 197 -3.22 11.85 7.75
C GLU A 197 -3.81 10.50 8.18
N GLN A 198 -4.74 10.55 9.13
CA GLN A 198 -5.52 9.40 9.61
C GLN A 198 -6.98 9.70 9.28
N SER A 199 -7.72 8.70 8.83
CA SER A 199 -9.14 8.83 8.51
C SER A 199 -9.87 7.65 9.11
N ALA A 200 -10.87 7.93 9.93
CA ALA A 200 -11.84 6.93 10.33
C ALA A 200 -12.60 6.48 9.07
N SER A 201 -12.57 5.18 8.80
CA SER A 201 -13.38 4.55 7.77
C SER A 201 -14.83 4.44 8.24
N ASP A 202 -15.81 4.48 7.33
CA ASP A 202 -17.23 4.27 7.70
C ASP A 202 -17.50 2.87 8.27
N PHE A 203 -16.60 1.92 7.96
CA PHE A 203 -16.56 0.55 8.47
C PHE A 203 -15.11 0.05 8.44
N GLY A 204 -14.73 -0.88 9.34
CA GLY A 204 -13.38 -1.46 9.36
C GLY A 204 -12.33 -0.61 10.09
N SER A 205 -11.06 -0.82 9.75
CA SER A 205 -9.91 -0.21 10.42
C SER A 205 -9.68 1.25 10.00
N GLU A 206 -8.90 2.00 10.80
CA GLU A 206 -8.53 3.38 10.48
C GLU A 206 -7.49 3.44 9.35
N ARG A 207 -7.82 4.11 8.24
CA ARG A 207 -6.87 4.28 7.15
C ARG A 207 -5.85 5.38 7.49
N ARG A 208 -4.56 5.03 7.49
CA ARG A 208 -3.44 5.98 7.63
C ARG A 208 -2.72 6.18 6.29
N ARG A 209 -2.48 7.44 5.93
CA ARG A 209 -1.84 7.86 4.68
C ARG A 209 -0.81 8.95 4.94
N MET A 210 0.31 8.89 4.23
CA MET A 210 1.29 9.96 4.21
C MET A 210 1.44 10.55 2.81
N ARG A 211 1.84 11.81 2.74
CA ARG A 211 2.28 12.45 1.50
C ARG A 211 3.47 13.38 1.77
N VAL A 212 4.37 13.45 0.81
CA VAL A 212 5.42 14.46 0.79
C VAL A 212 4.85 15.72 0.14
N VAL A 213 4.73 16.81 0.90
CA VAL A 213 4.13 18.07 0.42
C VAL A 213 5.14 18.90 -0.36
N LYS A 214 6.41 18.85 0.05
CA LYS A 214 7.56 19.44 -0.66
C LYS A 214 8.85 18.77 -0.21
N MET A 215 9.83 18.70 -1.11
CA MET A 215 11.25 18.48 -0.79
C MET A 215 12.10 19.38 -1.69
N ARG A 216 12.87 20.31 -1.11
CA ARG A 216 13.72 21.22 -1.89
C ARG A 216 15.00 20.52 -2.34
N GLY A 217 15.24 20.50 -3.65
CA GLY A 217 16.44 19.93 -4.27
C GLY A 217 16.39 18.42 -4.51
N LEU A 218 15.23 17.79 -4.33
CA LEU A 218 15.05 16.34 -4.45
C LEU A 218 13.77 16.04 -5.25
N LYS A 219 13.84 15.15 -6.24
CA LYS A 219 12.65 14.54 -6.84
C LYS A 219 12.18 13.41 -5.92
N TYR A 220 10.90 13.41 -5.56
CA TYR A 220 10.27 12.44 -4.67
C TYR A 220 9.03 11.83 -5.34
N SER A 221 8.57 10.69 -4.84
CA SER A 221 7.30 10.10 -5.28
C SER A 221 6.14 10.87 -4.65
N GLY A 222 5.26 11.44 -5.47
CA GLY A 222 4.17 12.30 -5.03
C GLY A 222 2.81 11.60 -4.98
N GLY A 223 1.86 12.22 -4.30
CA GLY A 223 0.54 11.66 -4.01
C GLY A 223 0.47 11.13 -2.58
N PHE A 224 -0.55 10.31 -2.30
CA PHE A 224 -0.69 9.61 -1.03
C PHE A 224 -0.07 8.21 -1.10
N HIS A 225 0.47 7.78 0.02
CA HIS A 225 1.04 6.46 0.28
C HIS A 225 0.36 5.92 1.55
N ASP A 226 -0.24 4.74 1.48
CA ASP A 226 -0.82 4.11 2.68
C ASP A 226 0.32 3.65 3.62
N PHE A 227 0.06 3.60 4.92
CA PHE A 227 1.01 3.03 5.89
C PHE A 227 0.29 2.40 7.09
N THR A 228 0.90 1.39 7.68
CA THR A 228 0.48 0.79 8.96
C THR A 228 1.45 1.21 10.07
N ILE A 229 1.00 1.10 11.32
CA ILE A 229 1.84 1.23 12.52
C ILE A 229 1.86 -0.13 13.17
N GLU A 230 3.02 -0.78 13.14
CA GLU A 230 3.21 -2.16 13.60
C GLU A 230 4.27 -2.22 14.70
N ARG A 231 4.39 -3.37 15.36
CA ARG A 231 5.50 -3.60 16.29
C ARG A 231 6.81 -3.61 15.50
N GLY A 232 7.66 -2.60 15.72
CA GLY A 232 8.87 -2.36 14.94
C GLY A 232 8.84 -1.06 14.12
N GLY A 233 7.71 -0.34 14.06
CA GLY A 233 7.64 1.04 13.56
C GLY A 233 6.52 1.29 12.54
N LEU A 234 6.71 2.29 11.68
CA LEU A 234 5.85 2.50 10.51
C LEU A 234 6.26 1.53 9.39
N VAL A 235 5.27 0.85 8.80
CA VAL A 235 5.44 0.16 7.50
C VAL A 235 4.73 1.00 6.46
N VAL A 236 5.51 1.60 5.55
CA VAL A 236 5.01 2.49 4.50
C VAL A 236 4.92 1.74 3.19
N TYR A 237 3.78 1.84 2.52
CA TYR A 237 3.53 1.26 1.21
C TYR A 237 3.60 2.37 0.16
N PRO A 238 4.72 2.50 -0.58
CA PRO A 238 4.83 3.49 -1.65
C PRO A 238 3.71 3.32 -2.66
N ARG A 239 3.27 4.42 -3.25
CA ARG A 239 2.25 4.35 -4.30
C ARG A 239 2.90 3.72 -5.52
N LEU A 240 2.38 2.59 -5.93
CA LEU A 240 2.81 1.90 -7.14
C LEU A 240 2.81 2.86 -8.34
N VAL A 241 3.87 2.78 -9.15
CA VAL A 241 3.98 3.47 -10.43
C VAL A 241 4.52 2.45 -11.41
N ALA A 242 3.64 1.83 -12.18
CA ALA A 242 3.94 0.65 -12.97
C ALA A 242 5.11 0.89 -13.94
N SER A 243 5.22 2.10 -14.51
CA SER A 243 6.29 2.48 -15.44
C SER A 243 7.70 2.59 -14.83
N GLU A 244 7.85 2.48 -13.52
CA GLU A 244 9.16 2.40 -12.86
C GLU A 244 9.67 0.95 -12.74
N HIS A 245 8.86 -0.06 -13.11
CA HIS A 245 9.18 -1.49 -13.01
C HIS A 245 9.14 -2.16 -14.40
N HIS A 246 10.28 -2.61 -14.91
CA HIS A 246 10.34 -3.38 -16.16
C HIS A 246 11.25 -4.60 -16.02
N ARG A 247 10.85 -5.72 -16.63
CA ARG A 247 11.60 -6.97 -16.67
C ARG A 247 11.43 -7.64 -18.03
N GLU A 248 12.49 -8.24 -18.55
CA GLU A 248 12.41 -9.12 -19.72
C GLU A 248 11.86 -10.49 -19.32
N PHE A 249 10.92 -11.02 -20.11
CA PHE A 249 10.28 -12.32 -19.93
C PHE A 249 9.93 -12.95 -21.28
N ASP A 250 9.72 -14.26 -21.31
CA ASP A 250 9.20 -14.97 -22.47
C ASP A 250 7.68 -14.83 -22.54
N PRO A 251 7.09 -14.25 -23.61
CA PRO A 251 5.65 -14.12 -23.77
C PRO A 251 4.97 -15.40 -24.33
N ALA A 252 5.66 -16.53 -24.41
CA ALA A 252 5.06 -17.80 -24.85
C ALA A 252 3.83 -18.20 -23.99
N PRO A 253 2.69 -18.55 -24.61
CA PRO A 253 1.52 -19.04 -23.89
C PRO A 253 1.82 -20.30 -23.06
N VAL A 254 1.21 -20.39 -21.88
CA VAL A 254 1.29 -21.55 -20.99
C VAL A 254 -0.09 -22.17 -20.76
N THR A 255 -0.14 -23.50 -20.73
CA THR A 255 -1.41 -24.23 -20.54
C THR A 255 -2.11 -23.89 -19.23
N THR A 256 -3.43 -23.81 -19.31
CA THR A 256 -4.37 -23.77 -18.17
C THR A 256 -4.58 -25.13 -17.51
N GLY A 257 -3.97 -26.20 -18.05
CA GLY A 257 -4.29 -27.57 -17.70
C GLY A 257 -5.65 -28.05 -18.19
N LEU A 258 -6.28 -27.31 -19.13
CA LEU A 258 -7.56 -27.60 -19.77
C LEU A 258 -7.45 -27.33 -21.28
N ALA A 259 -7.24 -28.37 -22.09
CA ALA A 259 -7.07 -28.23 -23.54
C ALA A 259 -8.28 -27.59 -24.28
N GLY A 260 -9.47 -27.59 -23.67
CA GLY A 260 -10.61 -26.81 -24.16
C GLY A 260 -10.49 -25.30 -23.88
N LEU A 261 -9.94 -24.91 -22.73
CA LEU A 261 -9.70 -23.50 -22.38
C LEU A 261 -8.49 -22.94 -23.12
N ASP A 262 -7.45 -23.75 -23.31
CA ASP A 262 -6.26 -23.35 -24.09
C ASP A 262 -6.65 -23.01 -25.54
N ARG A 263 -7.51 -23.83 -26.19
CA ARG A 263 -8.09 -23.51 -27.51
C ARG A 263 -8.97 -22.26 -27.47
N LEU A 264 -9.81 -22.11 -26.46
CA LEU A 264 -10.63 -20.90 -26.28
C LEU A 264 -9.80 -19.63 -26.11
N LEU A 265 -8.61 -19.69 -25.53
CA LEU A 265 -7.72 -18.53 -25.31
C LEU A 265 -6.71 -18.29 -26.44
N GLY A 266 -6.54 -19.24 -27.37
CA GLY A 266 -5.45 -19.19 -28.37
C GLY A 266 -4.11 -19.59 -27.75
N ASP A 267 -4.00 -20.87 -27.39
CA ASP A 267 -2.85 -21.58 -26.80
C ASP A 267 -2.58 -21.39 -25.30
N GLY A 268 -3.50 -20.74 -24.56
CA GLY A 268 -3.50 -20.71 -23.09
C GLY A 268 -3.35 -19.31 -22.49
N LEU A 269 -2.74 -19.23 -21.31
CA LEU A 269 -2.50 -17.97 -20.58
C LEU A 269 -1.16 -17.37 -21.00
N VAL A 270 -1.13 -16.08 -21.30
CA VAL A 270 0.08 -15.39 -21.78
C VAL A 270 0.77 -14.66 -20.60
N PRO A 271 2.08 -14.89 -20.36
CA PRO A 271 2.87 -14.13 -19.39
C PRO A 271 2.74 -12.62 -19.58
N GLY A 272 2.61 -11.89 -18.47
CA GLY A 272 2.38 -10.45 -18.48
C GLY A 272 0.98 -10.01 -18.93
N THR A 273 -0.02 -10.91 -18.93
CA THR A 273 -1.42 -10.56 -19.22
C THR A 273 -2.36 -10.85 -18.06
N SER A 274 -3.51 -10.16 -18.11
CA SER A 274 -4.59 -10.25 -17.14
C SER A 274 -5.81 -10.95 -17.75
N THR A 275 -6.29 -12.01 -17.09
CA THR A 275 -7.43 -12.82 -17.52
C THR A 275 -8.54 -12.75 -16.47
N LEU A 276 -9.72 -12.30 -16.89
CA LEU A 276 -10.91 -12.14 -16.06
C LEU A 276 -11.88 -13.30 -16.26
N LEU A 277 -12.15 -14.07 -15.21
CA LEU A 277 -13.23 -15.05 -15.15
C LEU A 277 -14.48 -14.37 -14.59
N THR A 278 -15.53 -14.25 -15.41
CA THR A 278 -16.77 -13.55 -15.04
C THR A 278 -18.01 -14.42 -15.26
N GLY A 279 -19.04 -14.23 -14.43
CA GLY A 279 -20.27 -15.01 -14.45
C GLY A 279 -20.98 -15.10 -13.09
N PRO A 280 -22.15 -15.73 -13.02
CA PRO A 280 -22.94 -15.86 -11.79
C PRO A 280 -22.25 -16.69 -10.70
N ALA A 281 -22.73 -16.59 -9.46
CA ALA A 281 -22.26 -17.43 -8.35
C ALA A 281 -22.47 -18.93 -8.64
N GLY A 282 -21.54 -19.78 -8.22
CA GLY A 282 -21.63 -21.25 -8.42
C GLY A 282 -21.36 -21.77 -9.84
N VAL A 283 -21.18 -20.90 -10.85
CA VAL A 283 -20.98 -21.35 -12.24
C VAL A 283 -19.68 -22.13 -12.46
N GLY A 284 -18.62 -21.83 -11.71
CA GLY A 284 -17.33 -22.55 -11.78
C GLY A 284 -16.05 -21.71 -11.81
N LYS A 285 -16.15 -20.37 -11.68
CA LYS A 285 -15.01 -19.44 -11.79
C LYS A 285 -13.80 -19.82 -10.93
N THR A 286 -13.99 -19.91 -9.61
CA THR A 286 -12.97 -20.30 -8.62
C THR A 286 -12.37 -21.67 -8.94
N THR A 287 -13.19 -22.66 -9.29
CA THR A 287 -12.71 -24.01 -9.68
C THR A 287 -11.83 -23.97 -10.94
N THR A 288 -12.18 -23.13 -11.91
CA THR A 288 -11.41 -22.96 -13.15
C THR A 288 -10.08 -22.26 -12.86
N ALA A 289 -10.07 -21.20 -12.04
CA ALA A 289 -8.83 -20.55 -11.60
C ALA A 289 -7.92 -21.49 -10.81
N VAL A 290 -8.48 -22.32 -9.92
CA VAL A 290 -7.72 -23.37 -9.20
C VAL A 290 -7.10 -24.35 -10.19
N ARG A 291 -7.79 -24.79 -11.26
CA ARG A 291 -7.15 -25.67 -12.25
C ARG A 291 -6.00 -24.99 -13.00
N CYS A 292 -6.16 -23.73 -13.41
CA CYS A 292 -5.07 -22.95 -14.02
C CYS A 292 -3.86 -22.78 -13.08
N LEU A 293 -4.12 -22.55 -11.80
CA LEU A 293 -3.12 -22.43 -10.73
C LEU A 293 -2.40 -23.77 -10.49
N VAL A 294 -3.12 -24.89 -10.45
CA VAL A 294 -2.51 -26.22 -10.31
C VAL A 294 -1.65 -26.53 -11.54
N ALA A 295 -2.09 -26.19 -12.76
CA ALA A 295 -1.29 -26.34 -13.97
C ALA A 295 0.01 -25.49 -13.94
N ALA A 296 0.03 -24.38 -13.22
CA ALA A 296 1.25 -23.60 -12.97
C ALA A 296 2.17 -24.27 -11.94
N LEU A 297 1.61 -24.72 -10.81
CA LEU A 297 2.35 -25.44 -9.78
C LEU A 297 2.95 -26.76 -10.30
N GLU A 298 2.23 -27.48 -11.18
CA GLU A 298 2.67 -28.67 -11.92
C GLU A 298 3.90 -28.40 -12.82
N ARG A 299 4.06 -27.17 -13.36
CA ARG A 299 5.26 -26.76 -14.12
C ARG A 299 6.44 -26.34 -13.24
N GLY A 300 6.24 -26.22 -11.93
CA GLY A 300 7.24 -25.67 -11.01
C GLY A 300 7.13 -24.15 -10.79
N ASP A 301 6.11 -23.48 -11.33
CA ASP A 301 5.86 -22.07 -11.05
C ASP A 301 5.54 -21.86 -9.56
N ARG A 302 5.81 -20.65 -9.05
CA ARG A 302 5.29 -20.17 -7.76
C ARG A 302 4.05 -19.33 -7.99
N VAL A 303 3.04 -19.48 -7.13
CA VAL A 303 1.74 -18.82 -7.27
C VAL A 303 1.33 -18.16 -5.96
N ALA A 304 0.82 -16.94 -6.01
CA ALA A 304 0.16 -16.31 -4.87
C ALA A 304 -1.34 -16.16 -5.13
N TYR A 305 -2.16 -16.56 -4.16
CA TYR A 305 -3.62 -16.52 -4.21
C TYR A 305 -4.14 -15.66 -3.06
N TYR A 306 -4.80 -14.55 -3.41
CA TYR A 306 -5.50 -13.66 -2.49
C TYR A 306 -7.02 -13.97 -2.52
N LEU A 307 -7.56 -14.40 -1.38
CA LEU A 307 -8.98 -14.71 -1.19
C LEU A 307 -9.66 -13.69 -0.29
N PHE A 308 -10.66 -13.00 -0.83
CA PHE A 308 -11.43 -11.94 -0.16
C PHE A 308 -12.83 -12.42 0.28
N ASP A 309 -13.50 -13.27 -0.52
CA ASP A 309 -14.87 -13.73 -0.25
C ASP A 309 -14.93 -15.07 0.50
N GLU A 310 -14.06 -16.02 0.16
CA GLU A 310 -14.15 -17.41 0.62
C GLU A 310 -13.12 -17.76 1.69
N ARG A 311 -13.56 -18.54 2.69
CA ARG A 311 -12.69 -19.08 3.74
C ARG A 311 -11.73 -20.11 3.16
N LEU A 312 -10.43 -19.98 3.49
CA LEU A 312 -9.35 -20.90 3.11
C LEU A 312 -9.75 -22.39 3.22
N ALA A 313 -10.31 -22.80 4.37
CA ALA A 313 -10.68 -24.21 4.61
C ALA A 313 -11.72 -24.74 3.59
N THR A 314 -12.68 -23.92 3.16
CA THR A 314 -13.70 -24.30 2.17
C THR A 314 -13.07 -24.49 0.79
N LEU A 315 -12.14 -23.59 0.40
CA LEU A 315 -11.40 -23.72 -0.84
C LEU A 315 -10.58 -25.02 -0.86
N LEU A 316 -9.79 -25.29 0.18
CA LEU A 316 -8.96 -26.50 0.26
C LEU A 316 -9.81 -27.77 0.17
N GLN A 317 -10.87 -27.88 0.98
CA GLN A 317 -11.74 -29.05 1.01
C GLN A 317 -12.40 -29.29 -0.36
N ARG A 318 -12.88 -28.23 -1.03
CA ARG A 318 -13.51 -28.35 -2.36
C ARG A 318 -12.50 -28.71 -3.44
N SER A 319 -11.31 -28.13 -3.41
CA SER A 319 -10.26 -28.40 -4.40
C SER A 319 -9.77 -29.86 -4.29
N ALA A 320 -9.53 -30.35 -3.07
CA ALA A 320 -9.17 -31.74 -2.83
C ALA A 320 -10.27 -32.72 -3.28
N ALA A 321 -11.55 -32.40 -3.02
CA ALA A 321 -12.70 -33.20 -3.47
C ALA A 321 -12.87 -33.27 -5.00
N LEU A 322 -12.22 -32.37 -5.74
CA LEU A 322 -12.19 -32.34 -7.21
C LEU A 322 -10.85 -32.84 -7.79
N GLY A 323 -10.02 -33.52 -6.99
CA GLY A 323 -8.72 -34.05 -7.41
C GLY A 323 -7.61 -33.00 -7.56
N MET A 324 -7.83 -31.78 -7.04
CA MET A 324 -6.91 -30.65 -7.10
C MET A 324 -6.42 -30.30 -5.69
N ASP A 325 -5.77 -31.25 -5.01
CA ASP A 325 -5.24 -31.01 -3.67
C ASP A 325 -4.13 -29.95 -3.70
N LEU A 326 -4.30 -28.90 -2.88
CA LEU A 326 -3.39 -27.76 -2.78
C LEU A 326 -2.41 -27.89 -1.61
N GLN A 327 -2.66 -28.80 -0.66
CA GLN A 327 -1.86 -28.92 0.56
C GLN A 327 -0.37 -29.19 0.27
N PRO A 328 0.03 -30.08 -0.66
CA PRO A 328 1.45 -30.34 -0.95
C PRO A 328 2.22 -29.10 -1.44
N TYR A 329 1.52 -28.18 -2.12
CA TYR A 329 2.11 -26.95 -2.65
C TYR A 329 2.16 -25.81 -1.62
N LEU A 330 1.29 -25.84 -0.61
CA LEU A 330 1.40 -24.99 0.58
C LEU A 330 2.60 -25.45 1.42
N ASP A 331 2.70 -26.75 1.69
CA ASP A 331 3.73 -27.34 2.55
C ASP A 331 5.15 -27.16 1.98
N ASN A 332 5.29 -27.13 0.64
CA ASN A 332 6.57 -26.92 -0.03
C ASN A 332 6.88 -25.44 -0.41
N GLY A 333 5.95 -24.52 -0.13
CA GLY A 333 6.10 -23.09 -0.41
C GLY A 333 6.04 -22.68 -1.89
N GLN A 334 5.53 -23.52 -2.80
CA GLN A 334 5.22 -23.11 -4.17
C GLN A 334 3.93 -22.28 -4.25
N LEU A 335 2.96 -22.55 -3.37
CA LEU A 335 1.71 -21.81 -3.27
C LEU A 335 1.70 -20.97 -1.99
N THR A 336 1.50 -19.67 -2.15
CA THR A 336 1.19 -18.75 -1.03
C THR A 336 -0.28 -18.40 -1.11
N LEU A 337 -1.08 -18.86 -0.14
CA LEU A 337 -2.51 -18.52 -0.05
C LEU A 337 -2.74 -17.56 1.12
N ARG A 338 -3.27 -16.37 0.83
CA ARG A 338 -3.60 -15.33 1.82
C ARG A 338 -5.09 -15.03 1.78
N GLN A 339 -5.77 -15.23 2.90
CA GLN A 339 -7.12 -14.70 3.08
C GLN A 339 -7.00 -13.22 3.48
N ILE A 340 -7.75 -12.36 2.81
CA ILE A 340 -7.77 -10.91 3.00
C ILE A 340 -9.13 -10.54 3.57
N ASP A 341 -9.16 -9.76 4.65
CA ASP A 341 -10.38 -9.06 5.07
C ASP A 341 -10.40 -7.68 4.38
N PRO A 342 -11.37 -7.40 3.49
CA PRO A 342 -11.44 -6.12 2.79
C PRO A 342 -11.59 -4.91 3.73
N ALA A 343 -12.11 -5.10 4.94
CA ALA A 343 -12.39 -4.01 5.89
C ALA A 343 -11.18 -3.67 6.77
N GLU A 344 -10.20 -4.57 6.89
CA GLU A 344 -9.00 -4.34 7.72
C GLU A 344 -7.82 -3.83 6.90
N LEU A 345 -7.72 -4.19 5.61
CA LEU A 345 -6.52 -4.04 4.79
C LEU A 345 -6.64 -2.91 3.75
N SER A 346 -5.62 -2.06 3.66
CA SER A 346 -5.63 -0.89 2.76
C SER A 346 -5.24 -1.24 1.30
N PRO A 347 -5.65 -0.45 0.29
CA PRO A 347 -5.25 -0.72 -1.11
C PRO A 347 -3.73 -0.68 -1.34
N GLY A 348 -3.01 0.24 -0.69
CA GLY A 348 -1.54 0.29 -0.76
C GLY A 348 -0.86 -0.90 -0.10
N GLU A 349 -1.40 -1.38 1.02
CA GLU A 349 -0.95 -2.62 1.68
C GLU A 349 -1.20 -3.86 0.80
N PHE A 350 -2.35 -3.93 0.12
CA PHE A 350 -2.62 -4.99 -0.86
C PHE A 350 -1.59 -4.96 -2.01
N ALA A 351 -1.35 -3.78 -2.59
CA ALA A 351 -0.34 -3.62 -3.64
C ALA A 351 1.06 -4.04 -3.14
N GLY A 352 1.46 -3.61 -1.93
CA GLY A 352 2.72 -4.02 -1.30
C GLY A 352 2.82 -5.53 -1.07
N ALA A 353 1.73 -6.17 -0.63
CA ALA A 353 1.66 -7.62 -0.46
C ALA A 353 1.78 -8.39 -1.79
N VAL A 354 1.30 -7.83 -2.90
CA VAL A 354 1.45 -8.39 -4.25
C VAL A 354 2.86 -8.13 -4.81
N GLN A 355 3.43 -6.95 -4.59
CA GLN A 355 4.83 -6.67 -4.94
C GLN A 355 5.78 -7.63 -4.22
N ALA A 356 5.62 -7.82 -2.91
CA ALA A 356 6.42 -8.77 -2.13
C ALA A 356 6.32 -10.20 -2.69
N ALA A 357 5.12 -10.66 -3.07
CA ALA A 357 4.94 -11.98 -3.67
C ALA A 357 5.69 -12.14 -5.01
N VAL A 358 5.78 -11.08 -5.83
CA VAL A 358 6.48 -11.10 -7.12
C VAL A 358 8.00 -10.96 -6.96
N GLU A 359 8.44 -9.96 -6.19
CA GLU A 359 9.85 -9.55 -6.09
C GLU A 359 10.64 -10.36 -5.06
N THR A 360 10.02 -10.73 -3.92
CA THR A 360 10.67 -11.51 -2.85
C THR A 360 10.32 -12.99 -2.92
N ASP A 361 9.03 -13.34 -2.97
CA ASP A 361 8.61 -14.77 -2.97
C ASP A 361 8.78 -15.40 -4.37
N GLY A 362 8.93 -14.60 -5.42
CA GLY A 362 9.26 -15.05 -6.77
C GLY A 362 8.07 -15.65 -7.53
N ALA A 363 6.84 -15.26 -7.22
CA ALA A 363 5.63 -15.68 -7.92
C ALA A 363 5.69 -15.41 -9.44
N ARG A 364 5.00 -16.24 -10.23
CA ARG A 364 4.81 -16.09 -11.69
C ARG A 364 3.33 -16.03 -12.09
N MET A 365 2.44 -16.39 -11.17
CA MET A 365 1.00 -16.20 -11.31
C MET A 365 0.44 -15.57 -10.02
N ILE A 366 -0.50 -14.64 -10.18
CA ILE A 366 -1.28 -14.02 -9.10
C ILE A 366 -2.76 -14.34 -9.35
N VAL A 367 -3.47 -14.79 -8.32
CA VAL A 367 -4.92 -15.05 -8.37
C VAL A 367 -5.63 -14.13 -7.36
N ILE A 368 -6.68 -13.43 -7.82
CA ILE A 368 -7.49 -12.50 -7.03
C ILE A 368 -8.96 -12.98 -7.05
N ASP A 369 -9.44 -13.55 -5.94
CA ASP A 369 -10.83 -14.03 -5.77
C ASP A 369 -11.52 -13.35 -4.58
N SER A 370 -12.35 -12.32 -4.76
CA SER A 370 -12.82 -11.74 -6.02
C SER A 370 -12.59 -10.23 -6.09
N LEU A 371 -12.59 -9.71 -7.32
CA LEU A 371 -12.56 -8.27 -7.58
C LEU A 371 -13.76 -7.55 -6.98
N ASN A 372 -14.92 -8.19 -6.80
CA ASN A 372 -16.08 -7.55 -6.17
C ASN A 372 -15.76 -7.14 -4.74
N ALA A 373 -15.17 -8.07 -3.96
CA ALA A 373 -14.85 -7.81 -2.56
C ALA A 373 -13.73 -6.76 -2.42
N TYR A 374 -12.74 -6.74 -3.31
CA TYR A 374 -11.78 -5.64 -3.39
C TYR A 374 -12.48 -4.29 -3.69
N MET A 375 -13.35 -4.26 -4.70
CA MET A 375 -14.00 -3.04 -5.19
C MET A 375 -15.09 -2.47 -4.27
N HIS A 376 -15.73 -3.30 -3.44
CA HIS A 376 -16.82 -2.89 -2.55
C HIS A 376 -16.44 -2.92 -1.06
N GLY A 377 -15.42 -3.68 -0.69
CA GLY A 377 -15.06 -3.91 0.72
C GLY A 377 -14.03 -2.92 1.27
N MET A 378 -13.19 -2.31 0.42
CA MET A 378 -12.22 -1.29 0.84
C MET A 378 -12.90 0.09 0.96
N PRO A 379 -12.96 0.70 2.16
CA PRO A 379 -13.72 1.94 2.37
C PRO A 379 -13.13 3.18 1.68
N SER A 380 -14.02 4.10 1.33
CA SER A 380 -13.73 5.52 1.12
C SER A 380 -12.74 5.90 0.00
N ASP A 381 -12.46 5.01 -0.97
CA ASP A 381 -11.58 5.31 -2.12
C ASP A 381 -12.33 5.29 -3.46
N ASN A 382 -12.55 6.48 -4.05
CA ASN A 382 -13.22 6.63 -5.34
C ASN A 382 -12.38 6.11 -6.54
N PHE A 383 -11.15 5.62 -6.31
CA PHE A 383 -10.20 5.29 -7.36
C PHE A 383 -9.67 3.84 -7.29
N LEU A 384 -10.35 2.94 -6.58
CA LEU A 384 -9.96 1.51 -6.50
C LEU A 384 -9.76 0.85 -7.88
N VAL A 385 -10.59 1.18 -8.89
CA VAL A 385 -10.43 0.64 -10.26
C VAL A 385 -9.12 1.12 -10.91
N LEU A 386 -8.71 2.36 -10.65
CA LEU A 386 -7.46 2.94 -11.15
C LEU A 386 -6.24 2.34 -10.43
N GLN A 387 -6.36 2.08 -9.12
CA GLN A 387 -5.31 1.39 -8.36
C GLN A 387 -5.14 -0.06 -8.83
N MET A 388 -6.25 -0.76 -9.11
CA MET A 388 -6.21 -2.10 -9.71
C MET A 388 -5.62 -2.08 -11.13
N HIS A 389 -5.93 -1.07 -11.94
CA HIS A 389 -5.29 -0.87 -13.25
C HIS A 389 -3.78 -0.71 -13.13
N GLU A 390 -3.30 0.09 -12.18
CA GLU A 390 -1.87 0.31 -11.95
C GLU A 390 -1.18 -0.98 -11.46
N LEU A 391 -1.84 -1.76 -10.59
CA LEU A 391 -1.36 -3.05 -10.12
C LEU A 391 -1.23 -4.08 -11.26
N LEU A 392 -2.25 -4.19 -12.10
CA LEU A 392 -2.22 -5.07 -13.28
C LEU A 392 -1.17 -4.61 -14.31
N SER A 393 -0.98 -3.30 -14.46
CA SER A 393 0.06 -2.72 -15.33
C SER A 393 1.48 -3.02 -14.83
N TYR A 394 1.68 -3.06 -13.51
CA TYR A 394 2.93 -3.51 -12.88
C TYR A 394 3.15 -5.02 -13.10
N LEU A 395 2.12 -5.84 -12.81
CA LEU A 395 2.20 -7.30 -13.03
C LEU A 395 2.48 -7.65 -14.49
N SER A 396 1.88 -6.91 -15.43
CA SER A 396 2.15 -7.03 -16.86
C SER A 396 3.61 -6.75 -17.21
N GLN A 397 4.18 -5.65 -16.72
CA GLN A 397 5.60 -5.30 -16.96
C GLN A 397 6.60 -6.19 -16.23
N GLN A 398 6.15 -7.00 -15.26
CA GLN A 398 6.93 -8.04 -14.60
C GLN A 398 6.76 -9.44 -15.23
N GLY A 399 5.95 -9.58 -16.29
CA GLY A 399 5.70 -10.88 -16.95
C GLY A 399 4.78 -11.82 -16.18
N ILE A 400 4.00 -11.30 -15.23
CA ILE A 400 3.20 -12.10 -14.31
C ILE A 400 1.82 -12.39 -14.89
N ILE A 401 1.40 -13.66 -14.85
CA ILE A 401 0.06 -14.07 -15.26
C ILE A 401 -0.93 -13.69 -14.15
N SER A 402 -1.91 -12.84 -14.46
CA SER A 402 -2.89 -12.39 -13.49
C SER A 402 -4.27 -13.01 -13.77
N LEU A 403 -4.79 -13.81 -12.82
CA LEU A 403 -6.14 -14.35 -12.88
C LEU A 403 -7.04 -13.61 -11.90
N MET A 404 -8.14 -13.05 -12.41
CA MET A 404 -9.09 -12.28 -11.65
C MET A 404 -10.47 -12.91 -11.71
N ILE A 405 -11.18 -12.98 -10.60
CA ILE A 405 -12.55 -13.50 -10.54
C ILE A 405 -13.52 -12.35 -10.27
N LEU A 406 -14.61 -12.30 -11.03
CA LEU A 406 -15.70 -11.32 -10.86
C LEU A 406 -17.04 -12.05 -10.78
N GLY A 407 -17.78 -11.82 -9.69
CA GLY A 407 -19.14 -12.30 -9.53
C GLY A 407 -20.14 -11.38 -10.23
N GLN A 408 -21.04 -11.93 -11.02
CA GLN A 408 -22.19 -11.18 -11.53
C GLN A 408 -23.42 -11.44 -10.65
N HIS A 409 -24.12 -10.38 -10.28
CA HIS A 409 -25.39 -10.46 -9.58
C HIS A 409 -26.52 -10.81 -10.56
N GLY A 410 -27.33 -11.81 -10.21
CA GLY A 410 -28.39 -12.36 -11.07
C GLY A 410 -28.03 -13.74 -11.64
N VAL A 411 -28.90 -14.72 -11.39
CA VAL A 411 -28.73 -16.11 -11.89
C VAL A 411 -29.30 -16.27 -13.31
N MET A 412 -30.31 -15.48 -13.67
CA MET A 412 -30.98 -15.47 -14.96
C MET A 412 -31.35 -14.03 -15.35
N GLY A 413 -31.31 -13.72 -16.65
CA GLY A 413 -31.76 -12.44 -17.20
C GLY A 413 -30.66 -11.40 -17.45
N ASP A 414 -31.09 -10.14 -17.48
CA ASP A 414 -30.32 -8.97 -17.90
C ASP A 414 -29.20 -8.66 -16.88
N LEU A 415 -27.95 -8.83 -17.28
CA LEU A 415 -26.80 -8.68 -16.41
C LEU A 415 -26.50 -7.19 -16.17
N ARG A 416 -26.84 -6.69 -14.97
CA ARG A 416 -26.28 -5.43 -14.49
C ARG A 416 -24.91 -5.69 -13.88
N VAL A 417 -23.89 -5.31 -14.64
CA VAL A 417 -22.53 -5.11 -14.14
C VAL A 417 -22.45 -3.63 -13.78
N ASP A 418 -22.53 -3.31 -12.48
CA ASP A 418 -22.61 -1.92 -12.01
C ASP A 418 -21.33 -1.10 -12.27
N ILE A 419 -20.20 -1.78 -12.53
CA ILE A 419 -18.93 -1.19 -12.95
C ILE A 419 -18.37 -2.06 -14.08
N ASP A 420 -18.21 -1.53 -15.30
CA ASP A 420 -17.55 -2.29 -16.37
C ASP A 420 -16.05 -2.44 -16.08
N VAL A 421 -15.68 -3.50 -15.37
CA VAL A 421 -14.29 -3.86 -15.06
C VAL A 421 -13.61 -4.58 -16.24
N SER A 422 -14.34 -4.87 -17.33
CA SER A 422 -13.79 -5.67 -18.43
C SER A 422 -12.57 -5.03 -19.09
N TYR A 423 -12.46 -3.69 -19.11
CA TYR A 423 -11.33 -2.99 -19.71
C TYR A 423 -9.98 -3.21 -19.00
N LEU A 424 -10.00 -3.57 -17.71
CA LEU A 424 -8.81 -3.94 -16.94
C LEU A 424 -8.15 -5.21 -17.46
N ALA A 425 -8.93 -6.11 -18.04
CA ALA A 425 -8.48 -7.42 -18.48
C ALA A 425 -8.02 -7.43 -19.94
N ASP A 426 -6.97 -8.19 -20.23
CA ASP A 426 -6.51 -8.48 -21.60
C ASP A 426 -7.32 -9.61 -22.23
N ALA A 427 -7.68 -10.62 -21.42
CA ALA A 427 -8.60 -11.69 -21.78
C ALA A 427 -9.84 -11.70 -20.86
N VAL A 428 -11.02 -11.98 -21.42
CA VAL A 428 -12.28 -12.13 -20.64
C VAL A 428 -12.93 -13.46 -20.98
N VAL A 429 -13.04 -14.32 -19.97
CA VAL A 429 -13.74 -15.61 -20.02
C VAL A 429 -15.11 -15.42 -19.36
N LEU A 430 -16.17 -15.50 -20.15
CA LEU A 430 -17.55 -15.47 -19.68
C LEU A 430 -18.04 -16.89 -19.43
N MET A 431 -18.57 -17.12 -18.23
CA MET A 431 -19.22 -18.36 -17.82
C MET A 431 -20.70 -18.08 -17.54
N ARG A 432 -21.63 -18.88 -18.07
CA ARG A 432 -23.07 -18.71 -17.82
C ARG A 432 -23.74 -20.03 -17.46
N PHE A 433 -24.87 -19.94 -16.76
CA PHE A 433 -25.89 -20.98 -16.76
C PHE A 433 -26.81 -20.82 -17.96
N PHE A 434 -27.34 -21.93 -18.46
CA PHE A 434 -28.42 -21.97 -19.46
C PHE A 434 -29.29 -23.20 -19.22
N GLU A 435 -30.59 -23.13 -19.54
CA GLU A 435 -31.54 -24.24 -19.37
C GLU A 435 -31.78 -24.93 -20.71
N VAL A 436 -31.60 -26.25 -20.76
CA VAL A 436 -31.99 -27.11 -21.90
C VAL A 436 -32.61 -28.38 -21.35
N GLU A 437 -33.75 -28.80 -21.90
CA GLU A 437 -34.45 -30.04 -21.52
C GLU A 437 -34.76 -30.15 -20.00
N GLY A 438 -35.01 -29.01 -19.34
CA GLY A 438 -35.23 -28.94 -17.89
C GLY A 438 -33.96 -29.14 -17.04
N MET A 439 -32.78 -29.17 -17.65
CA MET A 439 -31.49 -29.26 -16.98
C MET A 439 -30.75 -27.92 -17.00
N VAL A 440 -30.21 -27.51 -15.85
CA VAL A 440 -29.32 -26.34 -15.75
C VAL A 440 -27.91 -26.76 -16.15
N ARG A 441 -27.52 -26.40 -17.38
CA ARG A 441 -26.18 -26.62 -17.93
C ARG A 441 -25.34 -25.35 -17.81
N LYS A 442 -24.03 -25.45 -18.03
CA LYS A 442 -23.10 -24.31 -17.97
C LYS A 442 -22.36 -24.19 -19.29
N SER A 443 -22.09 -22.96 -19.69
CA SER A 443 -21.30 -22.64 -20.88
C SER A 443 -20.11 -21.78 -20.53
N ILE A 444 -19.07 -21.88 -21.36
CA ILE A 444 -17.86 -21.07 -21.29
C ILE A 444 -17.54 -20.52 -22.68
N ALA A 445 -17.14 -19.24 -22.74
CA ALA A 445 -16.72 -18.57 -23.96
C ALA A 445 -15.68 -17.51 -23.64
N VAL A 446 -14.77 -17.25 -24.57
CA VAL A 446 -13.87 -16.09 -24.51
C VAL A 446 -14.51 -14.96 -25.31
N ILE A 447 -14.63 -13.79 -24.66
CA ILE A 447 -15.29 -12.60 -25.22
C ILE A 447 -14.27 -11.67 -25.88
N LYS A 448 -13.05 -11.64 -25.34
CA LYS A 448 -11.91 -10.93 -25.91
C LYS A 448 -10.60 -11.56 -25.46
N THR A 449 -9.58 -11.32 -26.26
CA THR A 449 -8.14 -11.46 -26.01
C THR A 449 -7.45 -10.25 -26.65
N ARG A 450 -6.35 -9.75 -26.08
CA ARG A 450 -5.51 -8.71 -26.69
C ARG A 450 -4.23 -9.26 -27.34
N THR A 451 -3.85 -10.50 -27.04
CA THR A 451 -2.55 -11.09 -27.40
C THR A 451 -2.62 -12.23 -28.42
N SER A 452 -3.80 -12.81 -28.64
CA SER A 452 -4.05 -13.98 -29.50
C SER A 452 -5.32 -13.80 -30.33
N ASP A 453 -5.42 -14.45 -31.49
CA ASP A 453 -6.75 -14.72 -32.07
C ASP A 453 -7.33 -15.94 -31.34
N HIS A 454 -8.60 -15.85 -30.93
CA HIS A 454 -9.21 -16.78 -29.99
C HIS A 454 -10.42 -17.49 -30.60
N GLU A 455 -10.74 -18.69 -30.12
CA GLU A 455 -11.88 -19.45 -30.60
C GLU A 455 -13.20 -18.76 -30.20
N ARG A 456 -13.94 -18.24 -31.18
CA ARG A 456 -15.18 -17.46 -30.99
C ARG A 456 -16.42 -18.34 -30.78
N ILE A 457 -16.23 -19.51 -30.19
CA ILE A 457 -17.25 -20.56 -30.01
C ILE A 457 -17.62 -20.65 -28.54
N ILE A 458 -18.91 -20.83 -28.28
CA ILE A 458 -19.42 -21.13 -26.94
C ILE A 458 -19.37 -22.65 -26.76
N ARG A 459 -18.64 -23.11 -25.74
CA ARG A 459 -18.49 -24.53 -25.41
C ARG A 459 -19.30 -24.88 -24.16
N GLU A 460 -19.68 -26.15 -24.05
CA GLU A 460 -20.17 -26.68 -22.78
C GLU A 460 -19.05 -26.70 -21.72
N PHE A 461 -19.43 -26.42 -20.49
CA PHE A 461 -18.56 -26.46 -19.32
C PHE A 461 -19.21 -27.35 -18.25
N ASP A 462 -18.44 -28.27 -17.65
CA ASP A 462 -18.93 -29.07 -16.52
C ASP A 462 -17.87 -29.21 -15.42
N ILE A 463 -18.34 -29.49 -14.21
CA ILE A 463 -17.53 -29.80 -13.03
C ILE A 463 -18.05 -31.11 -12.44
N GLY A 464 -17.40 -32.20 -12.82
CA GLY A 464 -17.72 -33.55 -12.35
C GLY A 464 -16.74 -34.07 -11.31
N ALA A 465 -16.86 -35.36 -10.98
CA ALA A 465 -15.94 -36.05 -10.06
C ALA A 465 -14.48 -36.11 -10.56
N SER A 466 -14.27 -35.93 -11.87
CA SER A 466 -12.94 -35.83 -12.52
C SER A 466 -12.42 -34.39 -12.61
N GLY A 467 -13.04 -33.44 -11.90
CA GLY A 467 -12.68 -32.02 -11.96
C GLY A 467 -13.39 -31.26 -13.08
N VAL A 468 -12.69 -30.27 -13.65
CA VAL A 468 -13.24 -29.36 -14.67
C VAL A 468 -13.09 -29.95 -16.07
N THR A 469 -14.15 -29.92 -16.87
CA THR A 469 -14.14 -30.34 -18.27
C THR A 469 -14.79 -29.30 -19.18
N ILE A 470 -14.19 -29.07 -20.34
CA ILE A 470 -14.73 -28.19 -21.39
C ILE A 470 -15.03 -29.07 -22.60
N GLY A 471 -16.32 -29.17 -22.91
CA GLY A 471 -16.85 -30.09 -23.90
C GLY A 471 -16.95 -29.49 -25.31
N GLU A 472 -17.94 -29.98 -26.04
CA GLU A 472 -18.14 -29.65 -27.44
C GLU A 472 -18.75 -28.24 -27.66
N PRO A 473 -18.60 -27.68 -28.88
CA PRO A 473 -19.30 -26.49 -29.33
C PRO A 473 -20.83 -26.62 -29.18
N LEU A 474 -21.47 -25.61 -28.59
CA LEU A 474 -22.93 -25.53 -28.46
C LEU A 474 -23.58 -24.89 -29.70
N THR A 475 -23.31 -25.44 -30.89
CA THR A 475 -23.75 -24.89 -32.19
C THR A 475 -25.27 -24.98 -32.44
N GLY A 476 -25.96 -25.92 -31.79
CA GLY A 476 -27.41 -26.12 -31.92
C GLY A 476 -28.28 -25.12 -31.13
N PHE A 477 -27.71 -24.04 -30.60
CA PHE A 477 -28.44 -23.07 -29.76
C PHE A 477 -28.09 -21.62 -30.09
N ALA A 478 -29.13 -20.78 -30.24
CA ALA A 478 -29.01 -19.32 -30.24
C ALA A 478 -29.41 -18.76 -28.87
N GLY A 479 -28.97 -17.55 -28.50
CA GLY A 479 -29.36 -16.93 -27.23
C GLY A 479 -28.62 -17.45 -25.98
N LEU A 480 -27.58 -18.28 -26.14
CA LEU A 480 -26.73 -18.71 -25.01
C LEU A 480 -26.14 -17.53 -24.22
N LEU A 481 -25.74 -16.45 -24.91
CA LEU A 481 -25.18 -15.25 -24.26
C LEU A 481 -26.22 -14.41 -23.52
N SER A 482 -27.51 -14.50 -23.83
CA SER A 482 -28.59 -13.87 -23.06
C SER A 482 -29.10 -14.75 -21.90
N GLY A 483 -28.63 -16.00 -21.80
CA GLY A 483 -29.10 -16.97 -20.81
C GLY A 483 -30.49 -17.54 -21.10
N GLN A 484 -31.08 -17.23 -22.26
CA GLN A 484 -32.33 -17.78 -22.76
C GLN A 484 -32.06 -18.50 -24.09
N PRO A 485 -31.59 -19.76 -24.04
CA PRO A 485 -31.26 -20.51 -25.24
C PRO A 485 -32.53 -20.90 -26.00
N ASN A 486 -32.54 -20.64 -27.30
CA ASN A 486 -33.48 -21.22 -28.24
C ASN A 486 -32.75 -22.30 -29.04
N TYR A 487 -33.31 -23.51 -29.08
CA TYR A 487 -32.79 -24.56 -29.94
C TYR A 487 -32.91 -24.14 -31.41
N VAL A 488 -31.81 -24.19 -32.13
CA VAL A 488 -31.75 -23.96 -33.58
C VAL A 488 -31.30 -25.29 -34.20
N PRO A 489 -32.21 -26.06 -34.82
CA PRO A 489 -31.80 -27.26 -35.54
C PRO A 489 -30.79 -26.88 -36.62
N GLY A 490 -29.67 -27.60 -36.67
CA GLY A 490 -28.69 -27.42 -37.73
C GLY A 490 -29.31 -27.74 -39.09
N ASN A 491 -28.93 -26.97 -40.12
CA ASN A 491 -28.99 -27.48 -41.47
C ASN A 491 -27.77 -28.40 -41.63
N ASP A 492 -28.00 -29.71 -41.63
CA ASP A 492 -26.99 -30.74 -41.98
C ASP A 492 -26.42 -30.55 -43.40
#